data_AF-Q5C7S1-F1
#
_entry.id   AF-Q5C7S1-F1
#
_cell.length_a   1.000
_cell.length_b   1.000
_cell.length_c   1.000
_cell.angle_alpha   90.00
_cell.angle_beta   90.00
_cell.angle_gamma   90.00
#
_symmetry.space_group_name_H-M   'P 1'
#
loop_
_entity.id
_entity.type
_entity.pdbx_description
1 polymer ?
#
loop_
_entity_poly.entity_id
_entity_poly.type
_entity_poly.pdbx_seq_one_letter_code
_entity_poly.pdbx_strand_id
1 'polypeptide(L)'
;SRDLDNANREQAGHTLLRDKLNNSKLYETNKHFWPTVLSLVLQARCQEAASLLVLHSNSNGRGLRSLRQLLASMPIASHTEKEGMWTEYGTQFSQAWNYWQSECEHRLSSGEFDHVGGDQTSVDYVKLIINVLSGRTSIWDDQRILEVTKGSRGWFFRFVSFVFYTDQLVNIDGLSGNLDRWLSLTKKGNTEPDSHFDQSIDAL
;
A
#
# COMPACT_ATOMS: atom_id res chain seq x y z
N SER A 1 8.64 -9.65 -53.34
CA SER A 1 8.80 -8.48 -52.45
C SER A 1 7.82 -8.48 -51.28
N ARG A 2 6.52 -8.75 -51.47
CA ARG A 2 5.51 -8.70 -50.38
C ARG A 2 5.66 -9.79 -49.30
N ASP A 3 6.16 -10.98 -49.64
CA ASP A 3 6.29 -12.09 -48.66
C ASP A 3 7.46 -11.91 -47.68
N LEU A 4 8.52 -11.21 -48.09
CA LEU A 4 9.68 -10.88 -47.24
C LEU A 4 9.33 -9.81 -46.20
N ASP A 5 8.49 -8.84 -46.56
CA ASP A 5 8.02 -7.79 -45.65
C ASP A 5 7.05 -8.32 -44.58
N ASN A 6 6.26 -9.36 -44.91
CA ASN A 6 5.36 -9.99 -43.95
C ASN A 6 6.13 -10.83 -42.91
N ALA A 7 7.13 -11.59 -43.36
CA ALA A 7 8.00 -12.37 -42.48
C ALA A 7 8.82 -11.48 -41.51
N ASN A 8 9.33 -10.35 -42.00
CA ASN A 8 10.04 -9.37 -41.17
C ASN A 8 9.14 -8.68 -40.13
N ARG A 9 7.87 -8.39 -40.45
CA ARG A 9 6.91 -7.84 -39.47
C ARG A 9 6.54 -8.85 -38.38
N GLU A 10 6.36 -10.11 -38.75
CA GLU A 10 6.05 -11.18 -37.79
C GLU A 10 7.24 -11.48 -36.87
N GLN A 11 8.47 -11.48 -37.40
CA GLN A 11 9.69 -11.65 -36.60
C GLN A 11 10.00 -10.43 -35.71
N ALA A 12 9.78 -9.21 -36.20
CA ALA A 12 9.91 -8.00 -35.38
C ALA A 12 8.87 -7.96 -34.25
N GLY A 13 7.63 -8.36 -34.53
CA GLY A 13 6.57 -8.50 -33.53
C GLY A 13 6.91 -9.55 -32.47
N HIS A 14 7.42 -10.71 -32.89
CA HIS A 14 7.87 -11.77 -31.97
C HIS A 14 9.02 -11.33 -31.08
N THR A 15 9.99 -10.58 -31.61
CA THR A 15 11.16 -10.10 -30.85
C THR A 15 10.75 -9.04 -29.83
N LEU A 16 9.89 -8.09 -30.21
CA LEU A 16 9.36 -7.06 -29.31
C LEU A 16 8.51 -7.66 -28.17
N LEU A 17 7.71 -8.68 -28.47
CA LEU A 17 6.93 -9.40 -27.46
C LEU A 17 7.85 -10.17 -26.50
N ARG A 18 8.90 -10.81 -27.02
CA ARG A 18 9.89 -11.53 -26.20
C ARG A 18 10.65 -10.58 -25.29
N ASP A 19 11.03 -9.41 -25.76
CA ASP A 19 11.73 -8.39 -24.97
C ASP A 19 10.82 -7.77 -23.90
N LYS A 20 9.54 -7.52 -24.20
CA LYS A 20 8.56 -7.09 -23.19
C LYS A 20 8.32 -8.18 -22.14
N LEU A 21 8.21 -9.44 -22.55
CA LEU A 21 8.00 -10.58 -21.65
C LEU A 21 9.24 -10.84 -20.76
N ASN A 22 10.45 -10.70 -21.33
CA ASN A 22 11.71 -10.82 -20.60
C ASN A 22 11.90 -9.68 -19.60
N ASN A 23 11.56 -8.44 -19.99
CA ASN A 23 11.62 -7.29 -19.08
C ASN A 23 10.61 -7.43 -17.93
N SER A 24 9.36 -7.84 -18.19
CA SER A 24 8.35 -8.07 -17.13
C SER A 24 8.82 -9.11 -16.10
N LYS A 25 9.33 -10.26 -16.56
CA LYS A 25 9.88 -11.30 -15.69
C LYS A 25 11.06 -10.82 -14.85
N LEU A 26 11.87 -9.88 -15.35
CA LEU A 26 13.02 -9.33 -14.64
C LEU A 26 12.61 -8.44 -13.44
N TYR A 27 11.50 -7.71 -13.56
CA TYR A 27 11.02 -6.82 -12.50
C TYR A 27 10.28 -7.57 -11.39
N GLU A 28 9.58 -8.67 -11.71
CA GLU A 28 8.84 -9.47 -10.74
C GLU A 28 9.72 -10.39 -9.91
N THR A 29 10.77 -10.93 -10.54
CA THR A 29 11.80 -11.72 -9.84
C THR A 29 12.75 -10.84 -9.04
N ASN A 30 12.65 -9.52 -9.17
CA ASN A 30 13.36 -8.60 -8.32
C ASN A 30 12.80 -8.70 -6.89
N LYS A 31 13.66 -9.13 -5.97
CA LYS A 31 13.39 -9.20 -4.53
C LYS A 31 12.80 -7.91 -3.92
N HIS A 32 12.94 -6.77 -4.61
CA HIS A 32 12.43 -5.48 -4.18
C HIS A 32 11.04 -5.12 -4.73
N PHE A 33 10.44 -5.92 -5.60
CA PHE A 33 9.12 -5.60 -6.19
C PHE A 33 8.05 -5.38 -5.12
N TRP A 34 7.75 -6.42 -4.34
CA TRP A 34 6.74 -6.36 -3.29
C TRP A 34 7.08 -5.39 -2.15
N PRO A 35 8.34 -5.34 -1.64
CA PRO A 35 8.76 -4.28 -0.72
C PRO A 35 8.51 -2.86 -1.25
N THR A 36 8.70 -2.62 -2.55
CA THR A 36 8.44 -1.29 -3.15
C THR A 36 6.95 -0.99 -3.18
N VAL A 37 6.11 -1.95 -3.59
CA VAL A 37 4.64 -1.80 -3.55
C VAL A 37 4.18 -1.49 -2.13
N LEU A 38 4.65 -2.24 -1.13
CA LEU A 38 4.31 -2.02 0.28
C LEU A 38 4.76 -0.64 0.76
N SER A 39 6.00 -0.22 0.43
CA SER A 39 6.49 1.12 0.78
C SER A 39 5.65 2.23 0.18
N LEU A 40 5.20 2.09 -1.08
CA LEU A 40 4.32 3.08 -1.72
C LEU A 40 2.97 3.16 -1.00
N VAL A 41 2.39 2.02 -0.62
CA VAL A 41 1.16 1.98 0.18
C VAL A 41 1.36 2.67 1.52
N LEU A 42 2.42 2.36 2.27
CA LEU A 42 2.69 3.02 3.55
C LEU A 42 2.88 4.54 3.43
N GLN A 43 3.32 5.03 2.27
CA GLN A 43 3.42 6.47 1.96
C GLN A 43 2.09 7.09 1.47
N ALA A 44 0.97 6.35 1.52
CA ALA A 44 -0.32 6.73 0.94
C ALA A 44 -0.29 6.97 -0.59
N ARG A 45 0.73 6.46 -1.30
CA ARG A 45 0.90 6.60 -2.75
C ARG A 45 0.22 5.45 -3.51
N CYS A 46 -1.07 5.24 -3.22
CA CYS A 46 -1.84 4.09 -3.72
C CYS A 46 -1.94 4.05 -5.25
N GLN A 47 -2.03 5.20 -5.93
CA GLN A 47 -2.07 5.25 -7.40
C GLN A 47 -0.77 4.71 -8.04
N GLU A 48 0.36 4.98 -7.40
CA GLU A 48 1.67 4.53 -7.89
C GLU A 48 1.88 3.05 -7.59
N ALA A 49 1.46 2.59 -6.42
CA ALA A 49 1.40 1.16 -6.12
C ALA A 49 0.54 0.42 -7.16
N ALA A 50 -0.65 0.95 -7.49
CA ALA A 50 -1.53 0.37 -8.51
C ALA A 50 -0.91 0.36 -9.92
N SER A 51 -0.09 1.35 -10.24
CA SER A 51 0.63 1.44 -11.51
C SER A 51 1.79 0.45 -11.58
N LEU A 52 2.54 0.30 -10.49
CA LEU A 52 3.62 -0.67 -10.38
C LEU A 52 3.12 -2.12 -10.52
N LEU A 53 1.95 -2.43 -9.96
CA LEU A 53 1.30 -3.74 -10.08
C LEU A 53 0.94 -4.15 -11.51
N VAL A 54 0.91 -3.22 -12.47
CA VAL A 54 0.75 -3.54 -13.91
C VAL A 54 1.92 -4.38 -14.42
N LEU A 55 3.11 -4.19 -13.85
CA LEU A 55 4.33 -4.89 -14.28
C LEU A 55 4.38 -6.35 -13.80
N HIS A 56 3.41 -6.80 -13.00
CA HIS A 56 3.34 -8.19 -12.55
C HIS A 56 2.80 -9.10 -13.66
N SER A 57 3.28 -10.34 -13.77
CA SER A 57 2.97 -11.26 -14.88
C SER A 57 1.52 -11.68 -14.81
N ASN A 58 1.04 -11.86 -13.59
CA ASN A 58 -0.36 -12.08 -13.25
C ASN A 58 -1.19 -10.79 -13.09
N SER A 59 -0.75 -9.63 -13.62
CA SER A 59 -1.45 -8.33 -13.45
C SER A 59 -2.90 -8.33 -13.95
N ASN A 60 -3.22 -9.16 -14.94
CA ASN A 60 -4.59 -9.35 -15.46
C ASN A 60 -5.41 -10.37 -14.65
N GLY A 61 -4.78 -11.07 -13.69
CA GLY A 61 -5.46 -11.97 -12.77
C GLY A 61 -6.48 -11.22 -11.90
N ARG A 62 -7.56 -11.92 -11.52
CA ARG A 62 -8.67 -11.32 -10.76
C ARG A 62 -8.19 -10.59 -9.49
N GLY A 63 -7.38 -11.25 -8.66
CA GLY A 63 -6.90 -10.69 -7.40
C GLY A 63 -6.05 -9.42 -7.60
N LEU A 64 -5.12 -9.38 -8.56
CA LEU A 64 -4.29 -8.19 -8.79
C LEU A 64 -5.09 -7.04 -9.43
N ARG A 65 -6.04 -7.32 -10.31
CA ARG A 65 -6.97 -6.29 -10.80
C ARG A 65 -7.82 -5.71 -9.66
N SER A 66 -8.29 -6.57 -8.76
CA SER A 66 -9.08 -6.17 -7.60
C SER A 66 -8.27 -5.30 -6.63
N LEU A 67 -7.03 -5.69 -6.30
CA LEU A 67 -6.13 -4.87 -5.49
C LEU A 67 -5.86 -3.50 -6.14
N ARG A 68 -5.56 -3.48 -7.45
CA ARG A 68 -5.33 -2.22 -8.18
C ARG A 68 -6.57 -1.32 -8.16
N GLN A 69 -7.76 -1.90 -8.26
CA GLN A 69 -9.02 -1.16 -8.13
C GLN A 69 -9.15 -0.54 -6.74
N LEU A 70 -8.93 -1.30 -5.67
CA LEU A 70 -8.99 -0.80 -4.29
C LEU A 70 -8.01 0.35 -4.07
N LEU A 71 -6.77 0.20 -4.53
CA LEU A 71 -5.74 1.24 -4.44
C LEU A 71 -6.12 2.49 -5.23
N ALA A 72 -6.65 2.32 -6.44
CA ALA A 72 -7.05 3.44 -7.30
C ALA A 72 -8.29 4.17 -6.80
N SER A 73 -9.17 3.48 -6.05
CA SER A 73 -10.39 4.04 -5.48
C SER A 73 -10.23 4.62 -4.08
N MET A 74 -9.00 4.68 -3.54
CA MET A 74 -8.75 5.25 -2.22
C MET A 74 -9.28 6.70 -2.18
N PRO A 75 -10.18 7.03 -1.23
CA PRO A 75 -10.68 8.40 -1.11
C PRO A 75 -9.54 9.38 -0.80
N ILE A 76 -9.58 10.54 -1.45
CA ILE A 76 -8.64 11.63 -1.24
C ILE A 76 -9.45 12.82 -0.69
N ALA A 77 -9.00 13.39 0.42
CA ALA A 77 -9.62 14.59 0.96
C ALA A 77 -9.44 15.72 -0.06
N SER A 78 -10.54 16.19 -0.65
CA SER A 78 -10.49 17.33 -1.55
C SER A 78 -10.33 18.61 -0.74
N HIS A 79 -9.25 19.35 -0.98
CA HIS A 79 -9.08 20.73 -0.52
C HIS A 79 -10.00 21.67 -1.32
N THR A 80 -11.31 21.60 -1.09
CA THR A 80 -12.18 22.71 -1.48
C THR A 80 -12.24 23.67 -0.31
N GLU A 81 -11.35 24.66 -0.31
CA GLU A 81 -11.31 25.83 0.58
C GLU A 81 -12.55 26.72 0.40
N LYS A 82 -13.76 26.15 0.52
CA LYS A 82 -14.97 26.95 0.68
C LYS A 82 -15.22 27.07 2.18
N GLU A 83 -14.71 28.19 2.69
CA GLU A 83 -14.91 28.70 4.04
C GLU A 83 -16.38 28.48 4.47
N GLY A 84 -16.60 27.61 5.46
CA GLY A 84 -17.93 27.31 6.02
C GLY A 84 -18.51 25.91 5.78
N MET A 85 -17.95 25.07 4.90
CA MET A 85 -18.48 23.71 4.61
C MET A 85 -17.65 22.53 5.17
N TRP A 86 -16.66 22.79 6.01
CA TRP A 86 -15.74 21.76 6.53
C TRP A 86 -16.44 20.56 7.20
N THR A 87 -17.58 20.79 7.86
CA THR A 87 -18.33 19.74 8.56
C THR A 87 -19.04 18.77 7.60
N GLU A 88 -19.65 19.28 6.53
CA GLU A 88 -20.34 18.45 5.52
C GLU A 88 -19.34 17.69 4.65
N TYR A 89 -18.25 18.33 4.22
CA TYR A 89 -17.20 17.68 3.45
C TYR A 89 -16.43 16.64 4.28
N GLY A 90 -16.15 16.93 5.55
CA GLY A 90 -15.54 15.96 6.46
C GLY A 90 -16.43 14.72 6.69
N THR A 91 -17.74 14.90 6.78
CA THR A 91 -18.70 13.80 6.95
C THR A 91 -18.77 12.93 5.69
N GLN A 92 -18.89 13.53 4.51
CA GLN A 92 -18.93 12.79 3.23
C GLN A 92 -17.62 12.03 2.98
N PHE A 93 -16.49 12.66 3.27
CA PHE A 93 -15.19 12.02 3.18
C PHE A 93 -15.07 10.85 4.16
N SER A 94 -15.46 11.04 5.43
CA SER A 94 -15.46 9.98 6.44
C SER A 94 -16.30 8.80 6.00
N GLN A 95 -17.49 9.03 5.45
CA GLN A 95 -18.35 7.97 4.92
C GLN A 95 -17.68 7.22 3.75
N ALA A 96 -17.10 7.94 2.80
CA ALA A 96 -16.39 7.33 1.67
C ALA A 96 -15.19 6.50 2.14
N TRP A 97 -14.43 7.01 3.12
CA TRP A 97 -13.30 6.31 3.72
C TRP A 97 -13.73 5.03 4.42
N ASN A 98 -14.72 5.12 5.32
CA ASN A 98 -15.24 3.97 6.06
C ASN A 98 -15.80 2.89 5.12
N TYR A 99 -16.51 3.30 4.07
CA TYR A 99 -16.99 2.39 3.03
C TYR A 99 -15.83 1.69 2.32
N TRP A 100 -14.83 2.46 1.89
CA TRP A 100 -13.65 1.92 1.20
C TRP A 100 -12.85 0.95 2.07
N GLN A 101 -12.64 1.24 3.36
CA GLN A 101 -11.98 0.32 4.28
C GLN A 101 -12.81 -0.95 4.52
N SER A 102 -14.13 -0.80 4.67
CA SER A 102 -15.04 -1.95 4.81
C SER A 102 -15.02 -2.84 3.57
N GLU A 103 -14.91 -2.26 2.38
CA GLU A 103 -14.76 -2.99 1.12
C GLU A 103 -13.42 -3.75 1.06
N CYS A 104 -12.32 -3.14 1.53
CA CYS A 104 -11.03 -3.83 1.63
C CYS A 104 -11.13 -5.08 2.54
N GLU A 105 -11.71 -4.93 3.72
CA GLU A 105 -11.93 -6.02 4.69
C GLU A 105 -12.88 -7.09 4.14
N HIS A 106 -13.95 -6.68 3.44
CA HIS A 106 -14.90 -7.61 2.82
C HIS A 106 -14.24 -8.47 1.73
N ARG A 107 -13.46 -7.87 0.84
CA ARG A 107 -12.75 -8.63 -0.20
C ARG A 107 -11.69 -9.56 0.40
N LEU A 108 -11.02 -9.12 1.46
CA LEU A 108 -10.07 -9.98 2.17
C LEU A 108 -10.75 -11.20 2.80
N SER A 109 -11.84 -10.98 3.53
CA SER A 109 -12.58 -12.04 4.24
C SER A 109 -13.32 -13.01 3.32
N SER A 110 -13.69 -12.57 2.10
CA SER A 110 -14.30 -13.44 1.09
C SER A 110 -13.33 -14.40 0.39
N GLY A 111 -12.02 -14.32 0.69
CA GLY A 111 -11.00 -15.19 0.10
C GLY A 111 -10.60 -14.79 -1.33
N GLU A 112 -10.96 -13.57 -1.78
CA GLU A 112 -10.68 -13.10 -3.15
C GLU A 112 -9.18 -13.15 -3.51
N PHE A 113 -8.31 -13.07 -2.51
CA PHE A 113 -6.85 -13.00 -2.65
C PHE A 113 -6.11 -14.29 -2.30
N ASP A 114 -6.81 -15.41 -2.07
CA ASP A 114 -6.16 -16.66 -1.63
C ASP A 114 -5.21 -17.28 -2.67
N HIS A 115 -5.37 -16.92 -3.94
CA HIS A 115 -4.56 -17.45 -5.06
C HIS A 115 -3.99 -16.32 -5.93
N VAL A 116 -3.80 -15.12 -5.37
CA VAL A 116 -3.33 -13.95 -6.11
C VAL A 116 -1.85 -14.07 -6.49
N GLY A 117 -1.50 -13.58 -7.68
CA GLY A 117 -0.09 -13.48 -8.13
C GLY A 117 0.56 -14.80 -8.52
N GLY A 118 -0.08 -15.96 -8.26
CA GLY A 118 0.39 -17.27 -8.71
C GLY A 118 1.45 -17.93 -7.82
N ASP A 119 1.83 -17.29 -6.73
CA ASP A 119 2.80 -17.78 -5.75
C ASP A 119 2.47 -17.28 -4.33
N GLN A 120 3.01 -17.96 -3.31
CA GLN A 120 2.71 -17.66 -1.91
C GLN A 120 3.21 -16.27 -1.47
N THR A 121 4.35 -15.81 -2.01
CA THR A 121 4.91 -14.49 -1.65
C THR A 121 3.94 -13.38 -2.06
N SER A 122 3.40 -13.49 -3.27
CA SER A 122 2.37 -12.59 -3.77
C SER A 122 1.12 -12.60 -2.88
N VAL A 123 0.63 -13.79 -2.49
CA VAL A 123 -0.51 -13.92 -1.56
C VAL A 123 -0.23 -13.21 -0.24
N ASP A 124 0.93 -13.46 0.37
CA ASP A 124 1.28 -12.92 1.67
C ASP A 124 1.42 -11.39 1.65
N TYR A 125 2.01 -10.82 0.60
CA TYR A 125 2.13 -9.36 0.45
C TYR A 125 0.80 -8.69 0.14
N VAL A 126 -0.01 -9.27 -0.74
CA VAL A 126 -1.34 -8.72 -1.05
C VAL A 126 -2.22 -8.73 0.19
N LYS A 127 -2.23 -9.83 0.96
CA LYS A 127 -2.97 -9.88 2.24
C LYS A 127 -2.45 -8.84 3.22
N LEU A 128 -1.13 -8.68 3.37
CA LEU A 128 -0.57 -7.64 4.24
C LEU A 128 -0.99 -6.23 3.82
N ILE A 129 -0.88 -5.91 2.52
CA ILE A 129 -1.29 -4.62 1.97
C ILE A 129 -2.76 -4.36 2.26
N ILE A 130 -3.65 -5.33 2.03
CA ILE A 130 -5.08 -5.12 2.25
C ILE A 130 -5.41 -4.97 3.73
N ASN A 131 -4.70 -5.67 4.63
CA ASN A 131 -4.82 -5.44 6.07
C ASN A 131 -4.44 -4.00 6.45
N VAL A 132 -3.39 -3.43 5.83
CA VAL A 132 -3.03 -2.00 5.99
C VAL A 132 -4.17 -1.11 5.49
N LEU A 133 -4.66 -1.32 4.27
CA LEU A 133 -5.74 -0.52 3.67
C LEU A 133 -7.01 -0.56 4.53
N SER A 134 -7.31 -1.71 5.12
CA SER A 134 -8.48 -1.92 5.99
C SER A 134 -8.34 -1.28 7.39
N GLY A 135 -7.21 -0.62 7.68
CA GLY A 135 -6.98 0.01 8.98
C GLY A 135 -6.73 -0.98 10.12
N ARG A 136 -6.27 -2.19 9.80
CA ARG A 136 -6.03 -3.22 10.82
C ARG A 136 -4.83 -2.81 11.68
N THR A 137 -4.99 -2.85 12.99
CA THR A 137 -3.97 -2.41 13.95
C THR A 137 -2.99 -3.50 14.38
N SER A 138 -3.34 -4.77 14.22
CA SER A 138 -2.53 -5.90 14.67
C SER A 138 -1.36 -6.27 13.74
N ILE A 139 -1.26 -5.64 12.57
CA ILE A 139 -0.27 -5.99 11.54
C ILE A 139 1.00 -5.14 11.57
N TRP A 140 1.07 -4.13 12.42
CA TRP A 140 2.12 -3.11 12.34
C TRP A 140 3.49 -3.53 12.87
N ASP A 141 3.56 -4.66 13.56
CA ASP A 141 4.79 -5.36 13.93
C ASP A 141 5.20 -6.43 12.91
N ASP A 142 4.49 -6.55 11.77
CA ASP A 142 4.90 -7.47 10.70
C ASP A 142 6.30 -7.12 10.21
N GLN A 143 7.17 -8.13 10.17
CA GLN A 143 8.59 -7.97 9.82
C GLN A 143 8.80 -7.26 8.47
N ARG A 144 7.90 -7.47 7.50
CA ARG A 144 8.00 -6.82 6.18
C ARG A 144 7.71 -5.33 6.27
N ILE A 145 6.81 -4.90 7.16
CA ILE A 145 6.57 -3.47 7.46
C ILE A 145 7.80 -2.89 8.16
N LEU A 146 8.36 -3.60 9.14
CA LEU A 146 9.58 -3.15 9.82
C LEU A 146 10.73 -2.94 8.83
N GLU A 147 10.96 -3.88 7.91
CA GLU A 147 12.03 -3.80 6.92
C GLU A 147 11.90 -2.59 5.98
N VAL A 148 10.72 -2.38 5.38
CA VAL A 148 10.51 -1.24 4.46
C VAL A 148 10.49 0.10 5.18
N THR A 149 10.19 0.11 6.48
CA THR A 149 10.21 1.31 7.33
C THR A 149 11.56 1.54 8.03
N LYS A 150 12.62 0.80 7.67
CA LYS A 150 13.97 0.91 8.27
C LYS A 150 14.02 0.56 9.77
N GLY A 151 13.17 -0.34 10.23
CA GLY A 151 13.17 -0.91 11.58
C GLY A 151 12.85 0.13 12.65
N SER A 152 13.64 0.13 13.73
CA SER A 152 13.50 1.10 14.83
C SER A 152 13.73 2.55 14.37
N ARG A 153 14.65 2.76 13.41
CA ARG A 153 15.05 4.10 12.94
C ARG A 153 13.99 4.84 12.13
N GLY A 154 12.95 4.15 11.65
CA GLY A 154 11.83 4.78 10.94
C GLY A 154 10.49 4.57 11.63
N TRP A 155 10.50 4.45 12.97
CA TRP A 155 9.27 4.35 13.76
C TRP A 155 8.30 5.51 13.49
N PHE A 156 8.82 6.74 13.30
CA PHE A 156 7.98 7.90 13.01
C PHE A 156 7.25 7.74 11.67
N PHE A 157 7.98 7.32 10.63
CA PHE A 157 7.37 7.05 9.33
C PHE A 157 6.29 5.97 9.45
N ARG A 158 6.59 4.88 10.18
CA ARG A 158 5.63 3.80 10.43
C ARG A 158 4.41 4.27 11.24
N PHE A 159 4.60 5.13 12.24
CA PHE A 159 3.54 5.73 13.03
C PHE A 159 2.64 6.64 12.19
N VAL A 160 3.23 7.49 11.33
CA VAL A 160 2.46 8.33 10.41
C VAL A 160 1.62 7.47 9.46
N SER A 161 2.18 6.40 8.92
CA SER A 161 1.42 5.43 8.12
C SER A 161 0.31 4.75 8.92
N PHE A 162 0.57 4.39 10.18
CA PHE A 162 -0.43 3.84 11.09
C PHE A 162 -1.60 4.80 11.25
N VAL A 163 -1.34 6.03 11.66
CA VAL A 163 -2.36 7.07 11.83
C VAL A 163 -3.14 7.28 10.54
N PHE A 164 -2.46 7.39 9.40
CA PHE A 164 -3.12 7.59 8.11
C PHE A 164 -4.19 6.51 7.81
N TYR A 165 -3.89 5.24 8.10
CA TYR A 165 -4.79 4.13 7.82
C TYR A 165 -5.76 3.80 8.96
N THR A 166 -5.48 4.21 10.20
CA THR A 166 -6.31 3.86 11.36
C THR A 166 -7.17 5.00 11.88
N ASP A 167 -6.78 6.24 11.61
CA ASP A 167 -7.45 7.45 12.07
C ASP A 167 -7.07 8.67 11.19
N GLN A 168 -7.57 8.70 9.96
CA GLN A 168 -7.19 9.71 8.97
C GLN A 168 -7.72 11.12 9.28
N LEU A 169 -8.77 11.23 10.11
CA LEU A 169 -9.39 12.49 10.50
C LEU A 169 -8.87 13.01 11.84
N VAL A 170 -7.78 12.43 12.35
CA VAL A 170 -7.16 12.86 13.60
C VAL A 170 -6.81 14.35 13.54
N ASN A 171 -7.23 15.09 14.56
CA ASN A 171 -6.79 16.46 14.78
C ASN A 171 -5.55 16.46 15.69
N ILE A 172 -4.95 17.64 15.91
CA ILE A 172 -3.75 17.74 16.75
C ILE A 172 -3.99 17.23 18.18
N ASP A 173 -5.20 17.42 18.70
CA ASP A 173 -5.59 16.99 20.05
C ASP A 173 -5.69 15.47 20.18
N GLY A 174 -6.04 14.76 19.09
CA GLY A 174 -6.16 13.30 19.04
C GLY A 174 -4.86 12.57 18.71
N LEU A 175 -3.80 13.30 18.34
CA LEU A 175 -2.53 12.70 17.92
C LEU A 175 -1.81 12.01 19.10
N SER A 176 -1.87 12.61 20.30
CA SER A 176 -1.29 12.04 21.53
C SER A 176 -1.93 10.69 21.87
N GLY A 177 -3.26 10.60 21.81
CA GLY A 177 -3.98 9.34 22.05
C GLY A 177 -3.64 8.26 21.01
N ASN A 178 -3.42 8.64 19.75
CA ASN A 178 -2.95 7.71 18.73
C ASN A 178 -1.50 7.25 18.98
N LEU A 179 -0.64 8.14 19.46
CA LEU A 179 0.73 7.78 19.86
C LEU A 179 0.72 6.80 21.04
N ASP A 180 -0.09 7.04 22.07
CA ASP A 180 -0.23 6.12 23.20
C ASP A 180 -0.73 4.75 22.75
N ARG A 181 -1.73 4.73 21.87
CA ARG A 181 -2.25 3.50 21.25
C ARG A 181 -1.15 2.79 20.48
N TRP A 182 -0.42 3.50 19.63
CA TRP A 182 0.71 2.96 18.86
C TRP A 182 1.79 2.35 19.76
N LEU A 183 2.21 3.08 20.79
CA LEU A 183 3.19 2.62 21.76
C LEU A 183 2.68 1.39 22.51
N SER A 184 1.39 1.33 22.88
CA SER A 184 0.81 0.15 23.54
C SER A 184 0.87 -1.11 22.66
N LEU A 185 0.71 -0.95 21.34
CA LEU A 185 0.75 -2.05 20.38
C LEU A 185 2.19 -2.51 20.12
N THR A 186 3.13 -1.56 20.01
CA THR A 186 4.53 -1.81 19.61
C THR A 186 5.50 -2.02 20.80
N LYS A 187 5.05 -1.79 22.04
CA LYS A 187 5.81 -1.98 23.31
C LYS A 187 6.31 -3.41 23.54
N LYS A 188 6.04 -4.36 22.64
CA LYS A 188 6.52 -5.74 22.75
C LYS A 188 7.92 -6.01 22.17
N GLY A 189 8.70 -5.03 21.70
CA GLY A 189 10.10 -5.38 21.45
C GLY A 189 11.09 -4.45 20.76
N ASN A 190 10.97 -3.11 20.74
CA ASN A 190 12.00 -2.28 20.09
C ASN A 190 12.19 -0.90 20.73
N THR A 191 12.66 -0.87 21.98
CA THR A 191 13.24 0.35 22.57
C THR A 191 14.73 0.14 22.81
N GLU A 192 15.56 0.61 21.87
CA GLU A 192 16.98 0.89 22.07
C GLU A 192 17.32 2.21 21.34
N PRO A 193 18.38 2.93 21.77
CA PRO A 193 18.24 4.29 22.27
C PRO A 193 18.34 5.39 21.20
N ASP A 194 17.56 6.43 21.46
CA ASP A 194 17.78 7.86 21.22
C ASP A 194 18.27 8.26 19.82
N SER A 195 17.32 8.41 18.90
CA SER A 195 17.41 9.56 18.02
C SER A 195 17.09 10.82 18.83
N HIS A 196 17.76 11.95 18.54
CA HIS A 196 17.50 13.25 19.17
C HIS A 196 16.01 13.68 19.11
N PHE A 197 15.27 13.10 18.17
CA PHE A 197 13.84 13.31 17.98
C PHE A 197 13.00 12.55 19.02
N ASP A 198 13.44 11.36 19.45
CA ASP A 198 12.75 10.52 20.44
C ASP A 198 12.73 11.21 21.81
N GLN A 199 13.87 11.78 22.21
CA GLN A 199 13.98 12.60 23.43
C GLN A 199 13.08 13.85 23.41
N SER A 200 12.74 14.35 22.22
CA SER A 200 11.89 15.54 22.07
C SER A 200 10.40 15.20 22.12
N ILE A 201 10.01 13.99 21.68
CA ILE A 201 8.64 13.49 21.74
C ILE A 201 8.31 13.05 23.18
N ASP A 202 9.24 12.39 23.88
CA ASP A 202 9.05 11.95 25.27
C ASP A 202 9.05 13.11 26.30
N ALA A 203 9.51 14.30 25.88
CA ALA A 203 9.55 15.51 26.71
C ALA A 203 8.31 16.42 26.56
N LEU A 204 7.36 16.06 25.68
CA LEU A 204 6.06 16.72 25.50
C LEU A 204 4.99 16.07 26.37
#